data_AF-A0A957C889-F1
#
_entry.id   AF-A0A957C889-F1
#
_cell.length_a   1.000
_cell.length_b   1.000
_cell.length_c   1.000
_cell.angle_alpha   90.00
_cell.angle_beta   90.00
_cell.angle_gamma   90.00
#
_symmetry.space_group_name_H-M   'P 1'
#
loop_
_entity.id
_entity.type
_entity.pdbx_description
1 polymer ?
#
loop_
_entity_poly.entity_id
_entity_poly.type
_entity_poly.pdbx_seq_one_letter_code
_entity_poly.pdbx_strand_id
1 'polypeptide(L)'
;MFSWQHNKPEVVSSIQPATHLHLDVAVLLSDTFMAFSSDTAVYQWAARILHEINPAFQLDPKAKVEAIVGYRGNQHDMYTNIQELVNLMLNRKGLPPTRHVIRLLETETKLPQMQILCAIAVRLDSPE
;
A
#
# COMPACT_ATOMS: atom_id res chain seq x y z
N MET A 1 12.70 -1.83 -28.03
CA MET A 1 12.51 -3.05 -27.22
C MET A 1 13.30 -2.83 -25.94
N PHE A 2 12.68 -2.34 -24.87
CA PHE A 2 13.38 -1.92 -23.65
C PHE A 2 13.24 -2.98 -22.56
N SER A 3 14.39 -3.38 -22.03
CA SER A 3 14.60 -4.38 -20.98
C SER A 3 14.34 -3.75 -19.61
N TRP A 4 13.52 -4.41 -18.80
CA TRP A 4 13.22 -4.04 -17.41
C TRP A 4 14.30 -4.61 -16.50
N GLN A 5 15.21 -3.78 -15.98
CA GLN A 5 16.03 -4.15 -14.83
C GLN A 5 15.22 -3.95 -13.56
N HIS A 6 14.63 -5.04 -13.08
CA HIS A 6 14.03 -5.13 -11.75
C HIS A 6 15.14 -5.03 -10.70
N ASN A 7 15.35 -3.85 -10.12
CA ASN A 7 15.90 -3.79 -8.76
C ASN A 7 14.79 -4.25 -7.81
N LYS A 8 14.73 -5.57 -7.61
CA LYS A 8 13.83 -6.22 -6.66
C LYS A 8 14.10 -5.66 -5.25
N PRO A 9 13.14 -5.00 -4.58
CA PRO A 9 13.08 -5.13 -3.12
C PRO A 9 12.87 -6.61 -2.82
N GLU A 10 13.53 -7.15 -1.78
CA GLU A 10 13.53 -8.57 -1.43
C GLU A 10 12.12 -9.19 -1.54
N VAL A 11 11.87 -9.87 -2.66
CA VAL A 11 10.71 -10.73 -2.81
C VAL A 11 11.04 -11.96 -1.99
N VAL A 12 10.57 -11.97 -0.75
CA VAL A 12 10.52 -13.18 0.08
C VAL A 12 9.63 -14.17 -0.67
N SER A 13 10.29 -15.06 -1.42
CA SER A 13 9.70 -16.06 -2.31
C SER A 13 9.08 -17.24 -1.56
N SER A 14 8.53 -17.02 -0.37
CA SER A 14 7.98 -18.07 0.49
C SER A 14 6.63 -17.72 1.11
N ILE A 15 5.87 -16.80 0.53
CA ILE A 15 4.42 -16.79 0.78
C ILE A 15 3.87 -17.98 -0.01
N GLN A 16 3.71 -19.12 0.67
CA GLN A 16 2.80 -20.18 0.23
C GLN A 16 1.47 -19.53 -0.19
N PRO A 17 0.65 -20.11 -1.08
CA PRO A 17 -0.66 -19.58 -1.42
C PRO A 17 -1.60 -19.70 -0.19
N ALA A 18 -1.32 -18.91 0.84
CA ALA A 18 -2.15 -18.71 2.00
C ALA A 18 -3.26 -17.77 1.53
N THR A 19 -4.43 -18.38 1.34
CA THR A 19 -5.67 -17.94 1.96
C THR A 19 -5.70 -16.46 2.31
N HIS A 20 -6.34 -15.65 1.46
CA HIS A 20 -6.90 -14.33 1.77
C HIS A 20 -6.09 -13.50 2.78
N LEU A 21 -5.11 -12.72 2.30
CA LEU A 21 -4.41 -11.78 3.17
C LEU A 21 -5.37 -10.67 3.60
N HIS A 22 -5.61 -10.58 4.91
CA HIS A 22 -6.45 -9.53 5.50
C HIS A 22 -5.65 -8.23 5.61
N LEU A 23 -6.04 -7.25 4.80
CA LEU A 23 -5.43 -5.92 4.78
C LEU A 23 -6.31 -4.93 5.52
N ASP A 24 -5.85 -4.43 6.66
CA ASP A 24 -6.64 -3.60 7.57
C ASP A 24 -6.54 -2.10 7.33
N VAL A 25 -5.40 -1.68 6.77
CA VAL A 25 -5.03 -0.30 6.53
C VAL A 25 -4.28 -0.21 5.20
N ALA A 26 -4.61 0.79 4.41
CA ALA A 26 -3.84 1.19 3.24
C ALA A 26 -3.65 2.71 3.22
N VAL A 27 -2.45 3.17 2.92
CA VAL A 27 -2.13 4.58 2.71
C VAL A 27 -1.57 4.73 1.32
N LEU A 28 -2.17 5.61 0.53
CA LEU A 28 -1.69 6.00 -0.78
C LEU A 28 -0.96 7.34 -0.66
N LEU A 29 0.13 7.50 -1.37
CA LEU A 29 0.90 8.73 -1.44
C LEU A 29 1.19 9.01 -2.90
N SER A 30 0.87 10.23 -3.32
CA SER A 30 1.19 10.75 -4.64
C SER A 30 1.84 12.12 -4.53
N ASP A 31 2.77 12.38 -5.45
CA ASP A 31 3.37 13.68 -5.70
C ASP A 31 2.39 14.69 -6.34
N THR A 32 1.25 14.20 -6.85
CA THR A 32 0.29 14.98 -7.64
C THR A 32 -0.91 15.40 -6.78
N PHE A 33 -1.22 16.70 -6.75
CA PHE A 33 -2.32 17.26 -5.93
C PHE A 33 -3.72 16.80 -6.37
N MET A 34 -3.89 16.39 -7.62
CA MET A 34 -5.17 15.95 -8.19
C MET A 34 -5.21 14.44 -8.43
N ALA A 35 -4.39 13.66 -7.71
CA ALA A 35 -4.25 12.22 -7.91
C ALA A 35 -5.55 11.43 -7.73
N PHE A 36 -6.42 11.89 -6.81
CA PHE A 36 -7.65 11.20 -6.45
C PHE A 36 -8.83 12.17 -6.42
N SER A 37 -9.94 11.78 -7.03
CA SER A 37 -11.14 12.62 -7.16
C SER A 37 -12.15 12.45 -6.02
N SER A 38 -12.00 11.42 -5.19
CA SER A 38 -12.89 11.08 -4.07
C SER A 38 -12.29 9.97 -3.19
N ASP A 39 -12.82 9.77 -1.98
CA ASP A 39 -12.47 8.64 -1.11
C ASP A 39 -12.74 7.28 -1.78
N THR A 40 -13.79 7.19 -2.61
CA THR A 40 -14.07 6.00 -3.41
C THR A 40 -12.97 5.74 -4.44
N ALA A 41 -12.47 6.79 -5.10
CA ALA A 41 -11.35 6.67 -6.03
C ALA A 41 -10.07 6.23 -5.30
N VAL A 42 -9.81 6.76 -4.11
CA VAL A 42 -8.70 6.34 -3.24
C VAL A 42 -8.79 4.83 -2.92
N TYR A 43 -9.95 4.34 -2.50
CA TYR A 43 -10.16 2.92 -2.22
C TYR A 43 -9.95 2.05 -3.48
N GLN A 44 -10.51 2.47 -4.62
CA GLN A 44 -10.35 1.76 -5.89
C GLN A 44 -8.90 1.70 -6.34
N TRP A 45 -8.13 2.76 -6.13
CA TRP A 45 -6.70 2.79 -6.41
C TRP A 45 -5.93 1.81 -5.53
N ALA A 46 -6.20 1.78 -4.23
CA ALA A 46 -5.57 0.82 -3.32
C ALA A 46 -5.89 -0.62 -3.74
N ALA A 47 -7.15 -0.94 -4.02
CA ALA A 47 -7.57 -2.26 -4.48
C ALA A 47 -6.91 -2.63 -5.82
N ARG A 48 -6.79 -1.68 -6.75
CA ARG A 48 -6.14 -1.89 -8.04
C ARG A 48 -4.65 -2.20 -7.90
N ILE A 49 -3.92 -1.42 -7.09
CA ILE A 49 -2.48 -1.63 -6.85
C ILE A 49 -2.25 -3.03 -6.27
N LEU A 50 -3.08 -3.42 -5.32
CA LEU A 50 -3.03 -4.75 -4.73
C LEU A 50 -3.23 -5.84 -5.77
N HIS A 51 -4.27 -5.71 -6.60
CA HIS A 51 -4.57 -6.67 -7.66
C HIS A 51 -3.47 -6.75 -8.73
N GLU A 52 -2.88 -5.61 -9.11
CA GLU A 52 -1.76 -5.57 -10.08
C GLU A 52 -0.52 -6.30 -9.56
N ILE A 53 -0.26 -6.23 -8.25
CA ILE A 53 0.90 -6.90 -7.62
C ILE A 53 0.61 -8.38 -7.36
N ASN A 54 -0.54 -8.69 -6.80
CA ASN A 54 -0.99 -10.04 -6.57
C ASN A 54 -2.53 -10.12 -6.55
N PRO A 55 -3.17 -10.81 -7.51
CA PRO A 55 -4.61 -10.97 -7.56
C PRO A 55 -5.25 -11.60 -6.30
N ALA A 56 -4.45 -12.32 -5.50
CA ALA A 56 -4.89 -12.90 -4.23
C ALA A 56 -4.98 -11.88 -3.09
N PHE A 57 -4.41 -10.69 -3.23
CA PHE A 57 -4.49 -9.64 -2.22
C PHE A 57 -5.87 -8.97 -2.30
N GLN A 58 -6.58 -8.98 -1.18
CA GLN A 58 -7.88 -8.33 -1.07
C GLN A 58 -7.86 -7.33 0.07
N LEU A 59 -8.32 -6.12 -0.22
CA LEU A 59 -8.53 -5.11 0.80
C LEU A 59 -9.79 -5.48 1.59
N ASP A 60 -9.71 -5.53 2.92
CA ASP A 60 -10.89 -5.82 3.75
C ASP A 60 -11.96 -4.73 3.51
N PRO A 61 -13.26 -5.06 3.37
CA PRO A 61 -14.31 -4.05 3.25
C PRO A 61 -14.33 -3.02 4.38
N LYS A 62 -13.80 -3.37 5.56
CA LYS A 62 -13.63 -2.49 6.73
C LYS A 62 -12.23 -1.88 6.83
N ALA A 63 -11.39 -2.08 5.82
CA ALA A 63 -10.07 -1.47 5.76
C ALA A 63 -10.20 0.05 5.78
N LYS A 64 -9.30 0.71 6.49
CA LYS A 64 -9.20 2.16 6.42
C LYS A 64 -8.20 2.52 5.33
N VAL A 65 -8.66 3.26 4.33
CA VAL A 65 -7.81 3.77 3.25
C VAL A 65 -7.69 5.28 3.38
N GLU A 66 -6.47 5.79 3.33
CA GLU A 66 -6.21 7.23 3.28
C GLU A 66 -5.25 7.56 2.13
N ALA A 67 -5.32 8.79 1.65
CA ALA A 67 -4.43 9.28 0.61
C ALA A 67 -3.74 10.58 1.02
N ILE A 68 -2.47 10.71 0.66
CA ILE A 68 -1.68 11.93 0.73
C ILE A 68 -1.35 12.35 -0.69
N VAL A 69 -1.66 13.58 -1.02
CA VAL A 69 -1.46 14.16 -2.35
C VAL A 69 -0.51 15.34 -2.27
N GLY A 70 0.22 15.58 -3.35
CA GLY A 70 1.14 16.71 -3.44
C GLY A 70 2.36 16.58 -2.53
N TYR A 71 2.77 15.35 -2.19
CA TYR A 71 3.95 15.14 -1.36
C TYR A 71 5.22 15.62 -2.08
N ARG A 72 6.02 16.47 -1.43
CA ARG A 72 7.25 17.08 -1.98
C ARG A 72 8.49 16.81 -1.13
N GLY A 73 8.65 15.58 -0.68
CA GLY A 73 9.85 15.13 0.03
C GLY A 73 10.77 14.29 -0.86
N ASN A 74 11.96 13.96 -0.36
CA ASN A 74 12.79 12.95 -1.00
C ASN A 74 12.18 11.54 -0.79
N GLN A 75 12.64 10.58 -1.58
CA GLN A 75 12.11 9.21 -1.58
C GLN A 75 12.31 8.49 -0.22
N HIS A 76 13.41 8.76 0.49
CA HIS A 76 13.67 8.16 1.79
C HIS A 76 12.65 8.62 2.84
N ASP A 77 12.44 9.93 2.94
CA ASP A 77 11.46 10.53 3.85
C ASP A 77 10.04 10.07 3.50
N MET A 78 9.76 9.88 2.20
CA MET A 78 8.48 9.38 1.72
C MET A 78 8.16 7.99 2.29
N TYR A 79 9.14 7.08 2.26
CA TYR A 79 8.96 5.72 2.80
C TYR A 79 8.79 5.72 4.32
N THR A 80 9.57 6.51 5.04
CA THR A 80 9.45 6.63 6.50
C THR A 80 8.08 7.20 6.88
N ASN A 81 7.68 8.31 6.25
CA ASN A 81 6.42 8.99 6.55
C ASN A 81 5.21 8.08 6.30
N ILE A 82 5.17 7.38 5.16
CA ILE A 82 4.04 6.52 4.85
C ILE A 82 3.94 5.33 5.82
N GLN A 83 5.06 4.80 6.30
CA GLN A 83 5.09 3.74 7.32
C GLN A 83 4.59 4.25 8.68
N GLU A 84 5.04 5.42 9.12
CA GLU A 84 4.56 6.05 10.36
C GLU A 84 3.07 6.31 10.34
N LEU A 85 2.53 6.74 9.19
CA LEU A 85 1.10 6.94 9.00
C LEU A 85 0.30 5.64 9.08
N VAL A 86 0.79 4.56 8.46
CA VAL A 86 0.16 3.24 8.60
C VAL A 86 0.13 2.81 10.07
N ASN A 87 1.24 2.97 10.81
CA ASN A 87 1.29 2.67 12.24
C ASN A 87 0.30 3.50 13.05
N LEU A 88 0.23 4.80 12.77
CA LEU A 88 -0.71 5.72 13.42
C LEU A 88 -2.17 5.34 13.13
N MET A 89 -2.48 4.92 11.91
CA MET A 89 -3.81 4.45 11.53
C MET A 89 -4.18 3.12 12.20
N LEU A 90 -3.24 2.17 12.28
CA LEU A 90 -3.43 0.93 13.03
C LEU A 90 -3.76 1.24 14.50
N ASN A 91 -2.98 2.11 15.14
CA ASN A 91 -3.21 2.54 16.51
C ASN A 91 -4.58 3.21 16.68
N ARG A 92 -5.00 4.09 15.75
CA ARG A 92 -6.33 4.73 15.76
C ARG A 92 -7.48 3.72 15.62
N LYS A 93 -7.26 2.59 14.93
CA LYS A 93 -8.23 1.49 14.84
C LYS A 93 -8.18 0.54 16.05
N GLY A 94 -7.28 0.76 17.02
CA GLY A 94 -7.05 -0.17 18.13
C GLY A 94 -6.40 -1.48 17.68
N LEU A 95 -5.77 -1.51 16.50
CA LEU A 95 -5.09 -2.67 15.96
C LEU A 95 -3.61 -2.61 16.37
N PRO A 96 -3.05 -3.63 17.04
CA PRO A 96 -1.67 -3.62 17.48
C PRO A 96 -0.71 -3.70 16.28
N PRO A 97 0.20 -2.72 16.08
CA PRO A 97 1.15 -2.76 14.98
C PRO A 97 2.04 -4.01 14.96
N THR A 98 2.32 -4.59 16.12
CA THR A 98 3.12 -5.82 16.26
C THR A 98 2.48 -7.07 15.64
N ARG A 99 1.17 -7.05 15.39
CA ARG A 99 0.45 -8.11 14.65
C ARG A 99 0.33 -7.82 13.16
N HIS A 100 0.96 -6.75 12.69
CA HIS A 100 0.90 -6.34 11.31
C HIS A 100 2.29 -6.24 10.73
N VAL A 101 2.40 -6.60 9.46
CA VAL A 101 3.59 -6.32 8.67
C VAL A 101 3.26 -5.25 7.66
N ILE A 102 4.01 -4.16 7.72
CA ILE A 102 3.87 -3.07 6.76
C ILE A 102 4.59 -3.46 5.47
N ARG A 103 3.89 -3.37 4.34
CA ARG A 103 4.46 -3.56 3.01
C ARG A 103 4.37 -2.25 2.23
N LEU A 104 5.46 -1.89 1.59
CA LEU A 104 5.53 -0.80 0.64
C LEU A 104 5.36 -1.38 -0.76
N LEU A 105 4.44 -0.81 -1.51
CA LEU A 105 3.99 -1.22 -2.83
C LEU A 105 4.05 0.02 -3.71
N GLU A 106 4.88 0.02 -4.74
CA GLU A 106 5.03 1.16 -5.62
C GLU A 106 4.43 0.83 -6.99
N THR A 107 3.64 1.76 -7.54
CA THR A 107 3.18 1.67 -8.92
C THR A 107 3.42 2.99 -9.63
N GLU A 108 3.68 2.91 -10.92
CA GLU A 108 3.75 4.05 -11.82
C GLU A 108 2.64 3.92 -12.85
N THR A 109 1.83 4.97 -12.94
CA THR A 109 0.76 5.04 -13.93
C THR A 109 1.26 5.80 -15.15
N LYS A 110 0.94 5.30 -16.35
CA LYS A 110 1.52 5.86 -17.60
C LYS A 110 0.83 7.14 -18.05
N LEU A 111 -0.44 7.35 -17.73
CA LEU A 111 -1.25 8.49 -18.17
C LEU A 111 -2.38 8.78 -17.15
N PRO A 112 -2.33 9.93 -16.44
CA PRO A 112 -1.17 10.83 -16.31
C PRO A 112 0.06 10.10 -15.76
N GLN A 113 1.28 10.55 -16.09
CA GLN A 113 2.48 10.06 -15.42
C GLN A 113 2.39 10.46 -13.95
N MET A 114 2.06 9.48 -13.11
CA MET A 114 1.89 9.68 -11.68
C MET A 114 2.48 8.49 -10.96
N GLN A 115 3.42 8.79 -10.08
CA GLN A 115 3.96 7.82 -9.15
C GLN A 115 3.01 7.73 -7.95
N ILE A 116 2.59 6.51 -7.63
CA ILE A 116 1.78 6.25 -6.45
C ILE A 116 2.55 5.25 -5.59
N LEU A 117 2.94 5.70 -4.41
CA LEU A 117 3.40 4.81 -3.37
C LEU A 117 2.20 4.39 -2.52
N CYS A 118 2.04 3.09 -2.31
CA CYS A 118 1.03 2.51 -1.45
C CYS A 118 1.71 1.76 -0.31
N ALA A 119 1.35 2.06 0.93
CA ALA A 119 1.74 1.28 2.09
C ALA A 119 0.52 0.54 2.64
N ILE A 120 0.66 -0.75 2.92
CA ILE A 120 -0.41 -1.57 3.48
C ILE A 120 0.02 -2.22 4.79
N ALA A 121 -0.93 -2.41 5.70
CA ALA A 121 -0.76 -3.26 6.87
C ALA A 121 -1.37 -4.62 6.61
N VAL A 122 -0.51 -5.63 6.50
CA VAL A 122 -0.91 -7.03 6.37
C VAL A 122 -1.04 -7.63 7.75
N ARG A 123 -2.22 -8.13 8.11
CA ARG A 123 -2.37 -8.86 9.37
C ARG A 123 -1.58 -10.17 9.28
N LEU A 124 -0.74 -10.40 10.28
CA LEU A 124 -0.17 -11.71 10.53
C LEU A 124 -1.28 -12.53 11.19
N ASP A 125 -2.06 -13.27 10.42
CA ASP A 125 -2.99 -14.21 10.99
C ASP A 125 -2.19 -15.25 11.78
N SER A 126 -2.14 -15.09 13.11
CA SER A 126 -1.97 -16.24 13.99
C SER A 126 -3.33 -16.92 14.06
N PRO A 127 -3.48 -18.19 13.64
CA PRO A 127 -4.60 -18.98 14.09
C PRO A 127 -4.45 -19.12 15.60
N GLU A 128 -5.35 -18.50 16.37
CA GLU A 128 -5.67 -18.95 17.73
C GLU A 128 -6.77 -20.00 17.66
#